data_AF-H0EJ36-F1
#
_entry.id   AF-H0EJ36-F1
#
_cell.length_a   1.000
_cell.length_b   1.000
_cell.length_c   1.000
_cell.angle_alpha   90.00
_cell.angle_beta   90.00
_cell.angle_gamma   90.00
#
_symmetry.space_group_name_H-M   'P 1'
#
loop_
_entity.id
_entity.type
_entity.pdbx_description
1 polymer ?
#
loop_
_entity_poly.entity_id
_entity_poly.type
_entity_poly.pdbx_seq_one_letter_code
_entity_poly.pdbx_strand_id
1 'polypeptide(L)'
;MYISLPTTTLLATLLTLTAAAPTAAPKLRISALSPPHTPFSPFPLPLFPFPFSKKTLPLTPLVPLGDSITEITCWRPLVWDLLVASNLSNSVEFVGSMTNNPQNCVGKTSTWDKHHEGHSGYLAVNIAANNLQGWLASAKPDVVMFMLGTNDIVQQGKSTSEIVAAYSKMLGLMRSSNANMKIIIDLVIPIGIGSYQSQVNALNKAIPTILFEV
;
A
#
# COMPACT_ATOMS: atom_id res chain seq x y z
N MET A 1 2.79 16.06 17.05
CA MET A 1 3.99 15.72 16.25
C MET A 1 3.57 15.73 14.79
N TYR A 2 3.98 16.74 14.02
CA TYR A 2 3.66 16.82 12.58
C TYR A 2 4.61 15.88 11.83
N ILE A 3 4.09 14.77 11.33
CA ILE A 3 4.83 13.89 10.42
C ILE A 3 4.79 14.58 9.06
N SER A 4 5.85 15.33 8.74
CA SER A 4 6.10 15.83 7.39
C SER A 4 6.73 14.70 6.58
N LEU A 5 5.95 13.71 6.17
CA LEU A 5 6.30 12.96 4.97
C LEU A 5 6.32 13.97 3.82
N PRO A 6 7.34 14.00 2.95
CA PRO A 6 7.28 14.83 1.75
C PRO A 6 6.07 14.35 0.94
N THR A 7 4.97 15.08 1.07
CA THR A 7 3.64 14.75 0.53
C THR A 7 3.67 14.52 -0.98
N THR A 8 4.67 15.07 -1.65
CA THR A 8 4.91 14.92 -3.09
C THR A 8 5.34 13.50 -3.50
N THR A 9 6.16 12.80 -2.71
CA THR A 9 6.68 11.46 -3.09
C THR A 9 5.63 10.37 -2.93
N LEU A 10 4.83 10.43 -1.85
CA LEU A 10 3.74 9.51 -1.60
C LEU A 10 2.64 9.66 -2.67
N LEU A 11 2.23 10.89 -2.97
CA LEU A 11 1.22 11.17 -3.99
C LEU A 11 1.71 10.79 -5.39
N ALA A 12 2.98 11.05 -5.75
CA ALA A 12 3.53 10.65 -7.04
C ALA A 12 3.56 9.13 -7.20
N THR A 13 3.93 8.40 -6.14
CA THR A 13 3.88 6.93 -6.13
C THR A 13 2.44 6.45 -6.34
N LEU A 14 1.48 6.95 -5.54
CA LEU A 14 0.06 6.61 -5.64
C LEU A 14 -0.59 7.00 -6.98
N LEU A 15 -0.21 8.12 -7.61
CA LEU A 15 -0.68 8.50 -8.94
C LEU A 15 -0.19 7.51 -10.00
N THR A 16 1.10 7.11 -9.97
CA THR A 16 1.64 6.13 -10.94
C THR A 16 1.01 4.73 -10.77
N LEU A 17 0.55 4.39 -9.56
CA LEU A 17 -0.12 3.14 -9.23
C LEU A 17 -1.46 2.96 -9.95
N THR A 18 -2.23 4.04 -10.16
CA THR A 18 -3.52 3.96 -10.89
C THR A 18 -3.41 3.88 -12.40
N ALA A 19 -2.23 4.10 -12.98
CA ALA A 19 -2.02 4.08 -14.42
C ALA A 19 -1.74 2.67 -15.00
N ALA A 20 -1.33 1.71 -14.16
CA ALA A 20 -0.96 0.37 -14.60
C ALA A 20 -2.13 -0.62 -14.50
N ALA A 21 -3.11 -0.50 -15.41
CA ALA A 21 -4.11 -1.55 -15.59
C ALA A 21 -3.46 -2.82 -16.16
N PRO A 22 -3.85 -4.04 -15.72
CA PRO A 22 -3.30 -5.28 -16.27
C PRO A 22 -3.73 -5.45 -17.72
N THR A 23 -2.75 -5.51 -18.62
CA THR A 23 -2.93 -5.82 -20.05
C THR A 23 -3.21 -7.31 -20.25
N ALA A 24 -4.40 -7.77 -19.86
CA ALA A 24 -4.92 -9.07 -20.27
C ALA A 24 -6.07 -8.86 -21.25
N ALA A 25 -5.75 -8.69 -22.53
CA ALA A 25 -6.74 -8.77 -23.60
C ALA A 25 -6.96 -10.25 -23.95
N PRO A 26 -8.19 -10.79 -23.90
CA PRO A 26 -8.45 -12.10 -24.48
C PRO A 26 -8.44 -11.96 -26.01
N LYS A 27 -7.65 -12.80 -26.69
CA LYS A 27 -7.74 -12.97 -28.14
C LYS A 27 -9.11 -13.58 -28.47
N LEU A 28 -10.09 -12.75 -28.82
CA LEU A 28 -11.31 -13.21 -29.48
C LEU A 28 -10.93 -13.75 -30.86
N ARG A 29 -10.93 -15.08 -31.03
CA ARG A 29 -10.97 -15.71 -32.36
C ARG A 29 -12.39 -15.58 -32.88
N ILE A 30 -12.64 -14.58 -33.72
CA ILE A 30 -13.85 -14.53 -34.55
C ILE A 30 -13.57 -15.44 -35.75
N SER A 31 -14.17 -16.64 -35.75
CA SER A 31 -14.28 -17.42 -36.99
C SER A 31 -15.35 -16.76 -37.84
N ALA A 32 -14.94 -16.18 -38.97
CA ALA A 32 -15.85 -15.64 -39.96
C ALA A 32 -16.58 -16.80 -40.66
N LEU A 33 -17.85 -17.01 -40.32
CA LEU A 33 -18.78 -17.65 -41.25
C LEU A 33 -19.36 -16.54 -42.15
N SER A 34 -19.12 -16.65 -43.45
CA SER A 34 -19.76 -15.81 -44.45
C SER A 34 -21.26 -16.10 -44.51
N PRO A 35 -22.15 -15.10 -44.40
CA PRO A 35 -23.57 -15.29 -44.67
C PRO A 35 -23.87 -15.13 -46.18
N PRO A 36 -24.88 -15.84 -46.72
CA PRO A 36 -25.35 -15.65 -48.08
C PRO A 36 -26.10 -14.32 -48.24
N HIS A 37 -25.99 -13.74 -49.44
CA HIS A 37 -26.56 -12.45 -49.79
C HIS A 37 -28.09 -12.55 -49.90
N THR A 38 -28.80 -11.75 -49.10
CA THR A 38 -30.22 -11.43 -49.32
C THR A 38 -30.38 -9.91 -49.39
N PRO A 39 -31.27 -9.38 -50.25
CA PRO A 39 -31.41 -7.94 -50.47
C PRO A 39 -31.96 -7.22 -49.23
N PHE A 40 -31.31 -6.11 -48.88
CA PHE A 40 -31.61 -5.26 -47.74
C PHE A 40 -32.93 -4.48 -47.94
N SER A 41 -33.85 -4.63 -47.00
CA SER A 41 -34.99 -3.73 -46.79
C SER A 41 -34.56 -2.57 -45.89
N PRO A 42 -34.92 -1.30 -46.19
CA PRO A 42 -34.53 -0.16 -45.36
C PRO A 42 -35.47 -0.05 -44.15
N PHE A 43 -35.12 -0.69 -43.04
CA PHE A 43 -35.72 -0.37 -41.75
C PHE A 43 -34.86 0.68 -41.03
N PRO A 44 -35.46 1.73 -40.45
CA PRO A 44 -34.73 2.71 -39.66
C PRO A 44 -34.17 2.04 -38.39
N LEU A 45 -32.85 2.14 -38.19
CA LEU A 45 -32.21 1.60 -36.98
C LEU A 45 -32.65 2.42 -35.76
N PRO A 46 -33.15 1.78 -34.69
CA PRO A 46 -33.35 2.48 -33.43
C PRO A 46 -31.98 2.87 -32.84
N LEU A 47 -31.84 4.15 -32.50
CA LEU A 47 -30.73 4.66 -31.68
C LEU A 47 -30.88 4.07 -30.28
N PHE A 48 -30.34 2.87 -30.06
CA PHE A 48 -30.14 2.35 -28.72
C PHE A 48 -28.95 3.10 -28.11
N PRO A 49 -29.13 3.85 -27.00
CA PRO A 49 -28.00 4.39 -26.27
C PRO A 49 -27.20 3.20 -25.74
N PHE A 50 -25.99 3.00 -26.25
CA PHE A 50 -25.07 2.04 -25.66
C PHE A 50 -24.83 2.48 -24.21
N PRO A 51 -25.18 1.64 -23.21
CA PRO A 51 -24.78 1.95 -21.85
C PRO A 51 -23.26 1.85 -21.82
N PHE A 52 -22.59 3.01 -21.75
CA PHE A 52 -21.20 3.06 -21.32
C PHE A 52 -21.18 2.62 -19.86
N SER A 53 -21.11 1.31 -19.63
CA SER A 53 -20.85 0.76 -18.32
C SER A 53 -19.45 1.20 -17.93
N LYS A 54 -19.34 2.17 -17.00
CA LYS A 54 -18.06 2.50 -16.38
C LYS A 54 -17.48 1.21 -15.83
N LYS A 55 -16.36 0.75 -16.38
CA LYS A 55 -15.62 -0.39 -15.85
C LYS A 55 -15.05 0.05 -14.50
N THR A 56 -15.66 -0.40 -13.41
CA THR A 56 -15.06 -0.25 -12.07
C THR A 56 -13.78 -1.06 -12.07
N LEU A 57 -12.64 -0.38 -12.10
CA LEU A 57 -11.36 -1.04 -11.89
C LEU A 57 -11.32 -1.59 -10.45
N PRO A 58 -10.72 -2.76 -10.22
CA PRO A 58 -10.56 -3.27 -8.86
C PRO A 58 -9.76 -2.26 -8.02
N LEU A 59 -10.14 -2.14 -6.75
CA LEU A 59 -9.41 -1.30 -5.78
C LEU A 59 -7.99 -1.83 -5.61
N THR A 60 -7.04 -0.93 -5.41
CA THR A 60 -5.65 -1.23 -5.06
C THR A 60 -5.56 -1.39 -3.53
N PRO A 61 -5.35 -2.60 -2.99
CA PRO A 61 -5.24 -2.80 -1.55
C PRO A 61 -3.89 -2.31 -1.06
N LEU A 62 -3.93 -1.33 -0.16
CA LEU A 62 -2.77 -0.70 0.46
C LEU A 62 -2.75 -1.06 1.95
N VAL A 63 -1.63 -1.56 2.45
CA VAL A 63 -1.44 -1.86 3.87
C VAL A 63 -0.57 -0.79 4.51
N PRO A 64 -1.13 0.03 5.42
CA PRO A 64 -0.36 0.76 6.41
C PRO A 64 0.19 -0.21 7.48
N LEU A 65 1.42 -0.70 7.30
CA LEU A 65 2.07 -1.63 8.22
C LEU A 65 2.98 -0.84 9.18
N GLY A 66 2.97 -1.20 10.46
CA GLY A 66 3.93 -0.59 11.39
C GLY A 66 3.72 -0.94 12.85
N ASP A 67 4.31 -0.12 13.70
CA ASP A 67 4.16 -0.23 15.15
C ASP A 67 3.11 0.76 15.70
N SER A 68 3.29 1.25 16.93
CA SER A 68 2.45 2.25 17.57
C SER A 68 2.37 3.54 16.74
N ILE A 69 3.41 3.91 16.01
CA ILE A 69 3.41 5.10 15.15
C ILE A 69 2.35 4.97 14.04
N THR A 70 2.01 3.76 13.61
CA THR A 70 0.92 3.51 12.65
C THR A 70 -0.43 3.33 13.34
N GLU A 71 -0.47 2.59 14.44
CA GLU A 71 -1.72 2.28 15.16
C GLU A 71 -2.35 3.51 15.83
N ILE A 72 -1.56 4.23 16.63
CA ILE A 72 -2.05 5.22 17.58
C ILE A 72 -1.71 6.66 17.19
N THR A 73 -1.64 6.97 15.91
CA THR A 73 -1.41 8.35 15.44
C THR A 73 -2.36 8.74 14.31
N CYS A 74 -2.37 10.03 13.96
CA CYS A 74 -3.34 10.61 13.02
C CYS A 74 -2.79 10.88 11.62
N TRP A 75 -1.70 10.24 11.18
CA TRP A 75 -1.24 10.44 9.80
C TRP A 75 -2.10 9.70 8.76
N ARG A 76 -2.65 8.53 9.10
CA ARG A 76 -3.52 7.73 8.21
C ARG A 76 -4.72 8.52 7.66
N PRO A 77 -5.51 9.24 8.48
CA PRO A 77 -6.59 10.07 7.95
C PRO A 77 -6.08 11.22 7.07
N LEU A 78 -4.90 11.78 7.34
CA LEU A 78 -4.31 12.83 6.50
C LEU A 78 -3.94 12.28 5.12
N VAL A 79 -3.38 11.07 5.05
CA VAL A 79 -3.12 10.39 3.78
C VAL A 79 -4.42 10.09 3.05
N TRP A 80 -5.46 9.64 3.76
CA TRP A 80 -6.78 9.43 3.15
C TRP A 80 -7.37 10.72 2.57
N ASP A 81 -7.28 11.83 3.30
CA ASP A 81 -7.74 13.13 2.81
C ASP A 81 -6.98 13.56 1.54
N LEU A 82 -5.69 13.23 1.43
CA LEU A 82 -4.90 13.44 0.20
C LEU A 82 -5.37 12.54 -0.95
N LEU A 83 -5.71 11.27 -0.67
CA LEU A 83 -6.31 10.37 -1.67
C LEU A 83 -7.64 10.92 -2.18
N VAL A 84 -8.52 11.39 -1.29
CA VAL A 84 -9.79 12.00 -1.70
C VAL A 84 -9.54 13.27 -2.52
N ALA A 85 -8.67 14.16 -2.07
CA ALA A 85 -8.32 15.39 -2.78
C ALA A 85 -7.73 15.11 -4.18
N SER A 86 -7.12 13.94 -4.36
CA SER A 86 -6.55 13.49 -5.64
C SER A 86 -7.50 12.62 -6.47
N ASN A 87 -8.75 12.44 -6.06
CA ASN A 87 -9.73 11.53 -6.68
C ASN A 87 -9.30 10.05 -6.72
N LEU A 88 -8.43 9.63 -5.81
CA LEU A 88 -7.90 8.27 -5.71
C LEU A 88 -8.61 7.40 -4.66
N SER A 89 -9.46 7.98 -3.82
CA SER A 89 -10.15 7.26 -2.74
C SER A 89 -11.15 6.19 -3.22
N ASN A 90 -11.53 6.22 -4.51
CA ASN A 90 -12.35 5.17 -5.14
C ASN A 90 -11.52 4.12 -5.88
N SER A 91 -10.19 4.22 -5.81
CA SER A 91 -9.24 3.33 -6.48
C SER A 91 -8.28 2.66 -5.50
N VAL A 92 -8.31 3.06 -4.23
CA VAL A 92 -7.44 2.57 -3.16
C VAL A 92 -8.33 2.12 -2.00
N GLU A 93 -7.98 0.98 -1.41
CA GLU A 93 -8.59 0.44 -0.20
C GLU A 93 -7.49 0.28 0.84
N PHE A 94 -7.67 0.79 2.05
CA PHE A 94 -6.76 0.39 3.12
C PHE A 94 -7.15 -1.01 3.57
N VAL A 95 -6.17 -1.89 3.74
CA VAL A 95 -6.40 -3.26 4.19
C VAL A 95 -5.44 -3.60 5.32
N GLY A 96 -5.83 -4.58 6.14
CA GLY A 96 -5.10 -5.02 7.32
C GLY A 96 -6.04 -5.55 8.39
N SER A 97 -5.49 -6.22 9.38
CA SER A 97 -6.26 -6.88 10.43
C SER A 97 -6.84 -5.92 11.48
N MET A 98 -6.32 -4.69 11.57
CA MET A 98 -6.67 -3.70 12.59
C MET A 98 -7.52 -2.57 12.01
N THR A 99 -8.45 -2.03 12.81
CA THR A 99 -9.29 -0.88 12.44
C THR A 99 -9.43 0.14 13.58
N ASN A 100 -8.69 -0.05 14.67
CA ASN A 100 -8.81 0.79 15.84
C ASN A 100 -8.29 2.21 15.58
N ASN A 101 -8.86 3.17 16.32
CA ASN A 101 -8.51 4.59 16.28
C ASN A 101 -8.50 5.16 17.71
N PRO A 102 -7.55 4.73 18.56
CA PRO A 102 -7.56 5.08 19.98
C PRO A 102 -7.31 6.57 20.25
N GLN A 103 -6.73 7.30 19.31
CA GLN A 103 -6.53 8.75 19.42
C GLN A 103 -7.74 9.57 18.96
N ASN A 104 -8.84 8.92 18.57
CA ASN A 104 -10.02 9.60 18.01
C ASN A 104 -9.67 10.56 16.88
N CYS A 105 -8.73 10.17 16.02
CA CYS A 105 -8.33 10.96 14.86
C CYS A 105 -9.55 11.18 13.95
N VAL A 106 -9.61 12.36 13.32
CA VAL A 106 -10.72 12.77 12.46
C VAL A 106 -10.16 13.06 11.06
N GLY A 107 -10.61 12.32 10.05
CA GLY A 107 -10.41 12.69 8.65
C GLY A 107 -11.38 13.79 8.24
N LYS A 108 -11.05 14.58 7.21
CA LYS A 108 -11.96 15.60 6.67
C LYS A 108 -13.20 15.00 6.02
N THR A 109 -13.12 13.72 5.66
CA THR A 109 -14.21 12.99 5.01
C THR A 109 -14.72 11.87 5.89
N SER A 110 -16.02 11.61 5.85
CA SER A 110 -16.64 10.45 6.52
C SER A 110 -16.25 9.12 5.87
N THR A 111 -15.66 9.17 4.66
CA THR A 111 -15.20 8.02 3.88
C THR A 111 -13.85 7.46 4.33
N TRP A 112 -13.23 8.01 5.38
CA TRP A 112 -11.92 7.55 5.83
C TRP A 112 -11.93 6.06 6.21
N ASP A 113 -11.20 5.28 5.42
CA ASP A 113 -10.92 3.87 5.65
C ASP A 113 -9.92 3.70 6.81
N LYS A 114 -10.35 2.96 7.83
CA LYS A 114 -9.61 2.82 9.08
C LYS A 114 -8.70 1.60 9.11
N HIS A 115 -8.72 0.72 8.11
CA HIS A 115 -7.91 -0.48 8.16
C HIS A 115 -6.41 -0.16 8.20
N HIS A 116 -5.65 -0.99 8.92
CA HIS A 116 -4.20 -0.95 8.98
C HIS A 116 -3.64 -2.28 9.53
N GLU A 117 -2.33 -2.42 9.46
CA GLU A 117 -1.56 -3.51 10.07
C GLU A 117 -0.54 -2.91 11.05
N GLY A 118 -1.03 -2.03 11.93
CA GLY A 118 -0.24 -1.31 12.92
C GLY A 118 -0.39 -1.95 14.29
N HIS A 119 0.72 -2.28 14.95
CA HIS A 119 0.73 -3.01 16.22
C HIS A 119 1.70 -2.40 17.24
N SER A 120 1.16 -1.76 18.27
CA SER A 120 1.95 -1.08 19.30
C SER A 120 2.90 -2.03 20.00
N GLY A 121 4.18 -1.62 20.07
CA GLY A 121 5.24 -2.39 20.70
C GLY A 121 5.80 -3.53 19.85
N TYR A 122 5.31 -3.75 18.63
CA TYR A 122 5.83 -4.81 17.77
C TYR A 122 7.18 -4.41 17.17
N LEU A 123 8.01 -5.43 16.95
CA LEU A 123 9.35 -5.31 16.42
C LEU A 123 9.41 -5.79 14.96
N ALA A 124 10.23 -5.15 14.15
CA ALA A 124 10.50 -5.56 12.78
C ALA A 124 11.01 -7.01 12.72
N VAL A 125 11.94 -7.37 13.61
CA VAL A 125 12.51 -8.73 13.64
C VAL A 125 11.46 -9.81 13.90
N ASN A 126 10.47 -9.53 14.77
CA ASN A 126 9.41 -10.47 15.10
C ASN A 126 8.36 -10.54 14.00
N ILE A 127 7.98 -9.39 13.45
CA ILE A 127 7.05 -9.32 12.31
C ILE A 127 7.59 -10.13 11.13
N ALA A 128 8.87 -9.94 10.78
CA ALA A 128 9.54 -10.65 9.70
C ALA A 128 9.61 -12.16 9.95
N ALA A 129 9.76 -12.58 11.21
CA ALA A 129 9.85 -13.99 11.57
C ALA A 129 8.50 -14.70 11.58
N ASN A 130 7.46 -14.07 12.11
CA ASN A 130 6.28 -14.81 12.58
C ASN A 130 4.95 -14.34 11.99
N ASN A 131 4.85 -13.06 11.60
CA ASN A 131 3.54 -12.45 11.36
C ASN A 131 3.30 -12.14 9.88
N LEU A 132 4.30 -11.55 9.21
CA LEU A 132 4.10 -10.92 7.91
C LEU A 132 3.53 -11.86 6.85
N GLN A 133 4.00 -13.10 6.80
CA GLN A 133 3.52 -14.07 5.81
C GLN A 133 2.01 -14.32 5.92
N GLY A 134 1.48 -14.44 7.14
CA GLY A 134 0.04 -14.60 7.37
C GLY A 134 -0.76 -13.36 6.97
N TRP A 135 -0.26 -12.17 7.33
CA TRP A 135 -0.88 -10.90 6.97
C TRP A 135 -0.91 -10.69 5.45
N LEU A 136 0.17 -11.00 4.75
CA LEU A 136 0.23 -10.93 3.28
C LEU A 136 -0.76 -11.89 2.62
N ALA A 137 -0.88 -13.13 3.13
CA ALA A 137 -1.81 -14.11 2.60
C ALA A 137 -3.28 -13.69 2.79
N SER A 138 -3.58 -13.02 3.91
CA SER A 138 -4.93 -12.54 4.24
C SER A 138 -5.30 -11.27 3.47
N ALA A 139 -4.46 -10.24 3.54
CA ALA A 139 -4.76 -8.92 3.00
C ALA A 139 -4.49 -8.80 1.48
N LYS A 140 -3.63 -9.68 0.94
CA LYS A 140 -3.20 -9.70 -0.49
C LYS A 140 -2.89 -8.30 -1.04
N PRO A 141 -1.96 -7.56 -0.41
CA PRO A 141 -1.71 -6.18 -0.80
C PRO A 141 -1.07 -6.04 -2.18
N ASP A 142 -1.44 -4.96 -2.87
CA ASP A 142 -0.70 -4.44 -4.01
C ASP A 142 0.34 -3.40 -3.56
N VAL A 143 0.06 -2.70 -2.45
CA VAL A 143 0.97 -1.73 -1.85
C VAL A 143 1.17 -2.04 -0.38
N VAL A 144 2.41 -2.04 0.07
CA VAL A 144 2.74 -2.01 1.50
C VAL A 144 3.55 -0.74 1.76
N MET A 145 3.13 0.04 2.75
CA MET A 145 3.95 1.10 3.31
C MET A 145 4.27 0.76 4.76
N PHE A 146 5.53 0.92 5.17
CA PHE A 146 5.88 0.64 6.56
C PHE A 146 6.95 1.51 7.17
N MET A 147 6.77 1.76 8.46
CA MET A 147 7.77 2.29 9.39
C MET A 147 7.86 1.34 10.59
N LEU A 148 9.03 0.75 10.80
CA LEU A 148 9.33 -0.18 11.89
C LEU A 148 10.76 0.07 12.40
N GLY A 149 11.20 -0.67 13.41
CA GLY A 149 12.55 -0.52 13.98
C GLY A 149 12.62 0.35 15.24
N THR A 150 11.59 1.16 15.53
CA THR A 150 11.51 1.96 16.75
C THR A 150 11.63 1.09 17.99
N ASN A 151 10.80 0.03 18.07
CA ASN A 151 10.77 -0.86 19.22
C ASN A 151 11.97 -1.80 19.27
N ASP A 152 12.49 -2.19 18.10
CA ASP A 152 13.73 -2.96 17.98
C ASP A 152 14.88 -2.21 18.68
N ILE A 153 15.01 -0.90 18.43
CA ILE A 153 16.02 -0.04 19.06
C ILE A 153 15.70 0.21 20.54
N VAL A 154 14.50 0.73 20.84
CA VAL A 154 14.18 1.31 22.15
C VAL A 154 13.87 0.24 23.21
N GLN A 155 13.21 -0.86 22.83
CA GLN A 155 12.74 -1.85 23.80
C GLN A 155 13.68 -3.05 23.93
N GLN A 156 14.36 -3.43 22.85
CA GLN A 156 15.16 -4.67 22.81
C GLN A 156 16.62 -4.46 22.39
N GLY A 157 17.05 -3.21 22.16
CA GLY A 157 18.44 -2.89 21.87
C GLY A 157 19.01 -3.62 20.65
N LYS A 158 18.16 -3.92 19.65
CA LYS A 158 18.57 -4.63 18.44
C LYS A 158 19.57 -3.82 17.64
N SER A 159 20.57 -4.53 17.11
CA SER A 159 21.57 -3.94 16.24
C SER A 159 20.95 -3.49 14.91
N THR A 160 21.55 -2.48 14.27
CA THR A 160 21.15 -2.06 12.93
C THR A 160 21.18 -3.22 11.93
N SER A 161 22.17 -4.12 12.03
CA SER A 161 22.27 -5.31 11.18
C SER A 161 21.10 -6.29 11.36
N GLU A 162 20.63 -6.50 12.59
CA GLU A 162 19.46 -7.36 12.82
C GLU A 162 18.19 -6.79 12.18
N ILE A 163 17.99 -5.47 12.30
CA ILE A 163 16.82 -4.79 11.71
C ILE A 163 16.90 -4.80 10.18
N VAL A 164 18.08 -4.56 9.61
CA VAL A 164 18.33 -4.64 8.15
C VAL A 164 18.07 -6.05 7.62
N ALA A 165 18.51 -7.10 8.34
CA ALA A 165 18.23 -8.47 7.98
C ALA A 165 16.72 -8.78 8.03
N ALA A 166 16.00 -8.25 9.03
CA ALA A 166 14.55 -8.36 9.09
C ALA A 166 13.87 -7.67 7.91
N TYR A 167 14.29 -6.46 7.55
CA TYR A 167 13.76 -5.75 6.38
C TYR A 167 13.99 -6.55 5.10
N SER A 168 15.20 -7.06 4.89
CA SER A 168 15.53 -7.90 3.74
C SER A 168 14.61 -9.13 3.65
N LYS A 169 14.39 -9.82 4.78
CA LYS A 169 13.43 -10.93 4.86
C LYS A 169 12.00 -10.49 4.55
N MET A 170 11.55 -9.36 5.09
CA MET A 170 10.21 -8.81 4.82
C MET A 170 10.02 -8.52 3.33
N LEU A 171 11.00 -7.88 2.68
CA LEU A 171 10.94 -7.59 1.25
C LEU A 171 10.89 -8.88 0.42
N GLY A 172 11.67 -9.91 0.78
CA GLY A 172 11.60 -11.23 0.16
C GLY A 172 10.22 -11.87 0.29
N LEU A 173 9.60 -11.81 1.47
CA LEU A 173 8.23 -12.31 1.68
C LEU A 173 7.19 -11.53 0.88
N MET A 174 7.28 -10.20 0.86
CA MET A 174 6.40 -9.32 0.08
C MET A 174 6.49 -9.63 -1.42
N ARG A 175 7.70 -9.72 -1.97
CA ARG A 175 7.94 -10.05 -3.38
C ARG A 175 7.49 -11.47 -3.73
N SER A 176 7.66 -12.41 -2.81
CA SER A 176 7.16 -13.78 -2.99
C SER A 176 5.63 -13.86 -2.98
N SER A 177 4.96 -13.02 -2.18
CA SER A 177 3.50 -12.94 -2.14
C SER A 177 2.92 -12.24 -3.37
N ASN A 178 3.56 -11.18 -3.85
CA ASN A 178 3.19 -10.47 -5.07
C ASN A 178 4.46 -9.84 -5.68
N ALA A 179 4.93 -10.42 -6.78
CA ALA A 179 6.15 -9.97 -7.47
C ALA A 179 6.05 -8.51 -7.96
N ASN A 180 4.84 -8.00 -8.18
CA ASN A 180 4.59 -6.64 -8.64
C ASN A 180 4.31 -5.64 -7.51
N MET A 181 4.30 -6.08 -6.25
CA MET A 181 3.93 -5.26 -5.10
C MET A 181 4.73 -3.96 -5.06
N LYS A 182 4.10 -2.83 -4.76
CA LYS A 182 4.83 -1.59 -4.50
C LYS A 182 5.12 -1.52 -3.00
N ILE A 183 6.37 -1.24 -2.67
CA ILE A 183 6.83 -1.22 -1.27
C ILE A 183 7.39 0.16 -0.98
N ILE A 184 6.85 0.82 0.03
CA ILE A 184 7.30 2.10 0.54
C ILE A 184 7.92 1.83 1.92
N ILE A 185 9.21 2.11 2.03
CA ILE A 185 9.93 1.99 3.31
C ILE A 185 10.17 3.39 3.84
N ASP A 186 9.57 3.68 4.99
CA ASP A 186 9.77 4.97 5.64
C ASP A 186 11.08 4.96 6.42
N LEU A 187 11.73 6.13 6.46
CA LEU A 187 12.78 6.37 7.44
C LEU A 187 12.14 6.47 8.84
N VAL A 188 12.81 5.89 9.84
CA VAL A 188 12.37 5.93 11.23
C VAL A 188 12.49 7.36 11.75
N ILE A 189 11.44 7.83 12.41
CA ILE A 189 11.40 9.18 12.98
C ILE A 189 12.49 9.37 14.06
N PRO A 190 12.99 10.60 14.27
CA PRO A 190 13.94 10.91 15.34
C PRO A 190 13.45 10.51 16.73
N ILE A 191 14.37 10.02 17.58
CA ILE A 191 14.15 9.66 18.98
C ILE A 191 15.16 10.42 19.84
N GLY A 192 14.73 11.53 20.44
CA GLY A 192 15.59 12.45 21.19
C GLY A 192 16.03 11.97 22.58
N ILE A 193 16.15 10.66 22.80
CA ILE A 193 16.47 10.06 24.11
C ILE A 193 17.74 9.23 23.99
N GLY A 194 18.73 9.55 24.83
CA GLY A 194 19.97 8.76 24.96
C GLY A 194 20.69 8.53 23.64
N SER A 195 21.18 7.31 23.44
CA SER A 195 21.85 6.88 22.20
C SER A 195 20.89 6.47 21.08
N TYR A 196 19.57 6.48 21.31
CA TYR A 196 18.63 5.97 20.31
C TYR A 196 18.65 6.78 19.01
N GLN A 197 18.92 8.09 19.09
CA GLN A 197 19.05 8.92 17.89
C GLN A 197 20.19 8.47 16.97
N SER A 198 21.34 8.07 17.52
CA SER A 198 22.46 7.62 16.68
C SER A 198 22.16 6.26 16.03
N GLN A 199 21.45 5.37 16.72
CA GLN A 199 20.99 4.09 16.18
C GLN A 199 19.92 4.28 15.10
N VAL A 200 18.98 5.21 15.29
CA VAL A 200 17.99 5.61 14.26
C VAL A 200 18.70 6.17 13.03
N ASN A 201 19.69 7.06 13.22
CA ASN A 201 20.47 7.60 12.11
C ASN A 201 21.23 6.50 11.35
N ALA A 202 21.81 5.53 12.06
CA ALA A 202 22.50 4.41 11.46
C ALA A 202 21.53 3.52 10.65
N LEU A 203 20.35 3.22 11.18
CA LEU A 203 19.31 2.48 10.47
C LEU A 203 18.82 3.24 9.24
N ASN A 204 18.48 4.52 9.38
CA ASN A 204 18.03 5.35 8.26
C ASN A 204 19.06 5.47 7.15
N LYS A 205 20.36 5.47 7.49
CA LYS A 205 21.45 5.43 6.51
C LYS A 205 21.53 4.10 5.76
N ALA A 206 21.16 2.99 6.40
CA ALA A 206 21.19 1.65 5.82
C ALA A 206 19.95 1.35 4.95
N ILE A 207 18.77 1.92 5.25
CA ILE A 207 17.53 1.62 4.50
C ILE A 207 17.69 1.73 2.96
N PRO A 208 18.31 2.79 2.40
CA PRO A 208 18.48 2.88 0.95
C PRO A 208 19.32 1.76 0.34
N THR A 209 20.24 1.15 1.09
CA THR A 209 21.11 0.08 0.55
C THR A 209 20.35 -1.23 0.39
N ILE A 210 19.33 -1.48 1.22
CA ILE A 210 18.51 -2.70 1.18
C ILE A 210 17.71 -2.79 -0.12
N LEU A 211 17.33 -1.65 -0.70
CA LEU A 211 16.55 -1.58 -1.94
C LEU A 211 17.31 -2.11 -3.17
N PHE A 212 18.63 -2.33 -3.07
CA PHE A 212 19.45 -2.89 -4.14
C PHE A 212 19.67 -4.41 -4.00
N GLU A 213 19.22 -5.03 -2.91
CA GLU A 213 19.50 -6.44 -2.57
C GLU A 213 18.35 -7.41 -2.91
N VAL A 214 17.20 -6.90 -3.38
CA VAL A 214 15.96 -7.65 -3.67
C VAL A 214 15.31 -7.18 -4.96
#